data_AF-A0A0K1P785-F1
#
_entry.id   AF-A0A0K1P785-F1
#
_cell.length_a   1.000
_cell.length_b   1.000
_cell.length_c   1.000
_cell.angle_alpha   90.00
_cell.angle_beta   90.00
_cell.angle_gamma   90.00
#
_symmetry.space_group_name_H-M   'P 1'
#
loop_
_entity.id
_entity.type
_entity.pdbx_description
1 polymer ?
#
loop_
_entity_poly.entity_id
_entity_poly.type
_entity_poly.pdbx_seq_one_letter_code
_entity_poly.pdbx_strand_id
1 'polypeptide(L)'
;MKKLLLTISSFTLITSFSFNAISCSNEKDWFEIIYDHPKTMEELKSQAEYYLEKELDYREEFKKDAIKDGMENGSSYDYVYNNDNWQKRTIFTFTRAWCYGYEMYKLDNNLQYLTLESKKYNEAYSIRTVDEESFKGYYESYQKENEFPYPNKKYFNYLEMAYNWSIEK
;
A
#
# COMPACT_ATOMS: atom_id res chain seq x y z
N MET A 1 -43.70 -24.74 26.19
CA MET A 1 -43.30 -23.39 26.61
C MET A 1 -41.79 -23.24 26.43
N LYS A 2 -41.38 -22.15 25.74
CA LYS A 2 -40.11 -21.40 25.84
C LYS A 2 -38.79 -22.19 25.64
N LYS A 3 -38.13 -21.93 24.48
CA LYS A 3 -36.83 -21.22 24.31
C LYS A 3 -35.63 -22.03 24.89
N LEU A 4 -34.52 -22.24 24.20
CA LEU A 4 -33.54 -21.18 23.94
C LEU A 4 -32.36 -21.67 23.07
N LEU A 5 -32.11 -20.91 21.98
CA LEU A 5 -30.86 -20.47 21.35
C LEU A 5 -29.78 -21.44 20.83
N LEU A 6 -29.53 -21.27 19.52
CA LEU A 6 -28.26 -21.37 18.81
C LEU A 6 -27.07 -20.76 19.58
N THR A 7 -25.87 -21.28 19.35
CA THR A 7 -24.69 -20.44 19.07
C THR A 7 -23.75 -21.12 18.09
N ILE A 8 -23.40 -20.34 17.07
CA ILE A 8 -22.49 -20.64 15.97
C ILE A 8 -21.07 -20.55 16.53
N SER A 9 -20.27 -21.60 16.39
CA SER A 9 -18.84 -21.55 16.69
C SER A 9 -18.12 -20.93 15.49
N SER A 10 -18.04 -19.60 15.46
CA SER A 10 -17.16 -18.88 14.56
C SER A 10 -15.72 -19.03 15.04
N PHE A 11 -14.96 -19.88 14.36
CA PHE A 11 -13.50 -19.86 14.40
C PHE A 11 -13.03 -18.48 13.95
N THR A 12 -12.50 -17.69 14.88
CA THR A 12 -11.81 -16.43 14.57
C THR A 12 -10.35 -16.65 14.93
N LEU A 13 -9.53 -17.03 13.95
CA LEU A 13 -8.08 -16.92 14.08
C LEU A 13 -7.75 -15.43 13.92
N ILE A 14 -7.61 -14.74 15.04
CA ILE A 14 -6.96 -13.43 15.08
C ILE A 14 -5.49 -13.73 15.36
N THR A 15 -4.67 -13.81 14.31
CA THR A 15 -3.22 -13.72 14.47
C THR A 15 -2.88 -12.26 14.76
N SER A 16 -2.67 -11.97 16.03
CA SER A 16 -2.15 -10.69 16.50
C SER A 16 -0.71 -10.53 16.00
N PHE A 17 -0.53 -9.73 14.94
CA PHE A 17 0.78 -9.16 14.62
C PHE A 17 1.16 -8.17 15.71
N SER A 18 2.15 -8.54 16.52
CA SER A 18 2.70 -7.68 17.57
C SER A 18 3.66 -6.66 16.97
N PHE A 19 3.19 -5.42 16.83
CA PHE A 19 4.01 -4.27 16.47
C PHE A 19 4.74 -3.74 17.72
N ASN A 20 6.06 -3.86 17.76
CA ASN A 20 6.89 -3.11 18.70
C ASN A 20 7.37 -1.83 18.02
N ALA A 21 6.70 -0.71 18.31
CA ALA A 21 7.20 0.61 17.95
C ALA A 21 7.76 1.32 19.20
N ILE A 22 9.08 1.45 19.26
CA ILE A 22 9.76 2.44 20.12
C ILE A 22 10.41 3.45 19.18
N SER A 23 9.86 4.66 19.09
CA SER A 23 10.68 5.87 18.96
C SER A 23 9.84 7.13 19.18
N CYS A 24 10.39 8.08 19.94
CA CYS A 24 9.88 9.44 20.07
C CYS A 24 10.43 10.31 18.94
N SER A 25 9.57 10.68 17.98
CA SER A 25 9.68 11.92 17.21
C SER A 25 8.27 12.35 16.78
N ASN A 26 8.01 13.66 16.72
CA ASN A 26 6.66 14.27 16.66
C ASN A 26 5.98 14.24 15.26
N GLU A 27 6.32 13.28 14.40
CA GLU A 27 5.47 12.86 13.28
C GLU A 27 5.26 11.36 13.51
N LYS A 28 4.04 10.92 13.82
CA LYS A 28 3.76 9.48 13.90
C LYS A 28 4.18 8.89 12.55
N ASP A 29 5.07 7.90 12.53
CA ASP A 29 5.49 7.26 11.28
C ASP A 29 4.23 6.77 10.56
N TRP A 30 3.83 7.53 9.54
CA TRP A 30 2.56 7.36 8.84
C TRP A 30 2.67 6.26 7.78
N PHE A 31 3.90 5.83 7.51
CA PHE A 31 4.27 4.71 6.68
C PHE A 31 5.12 3.75 7.51
N GLU A 32 4.67 2.51 7.56
CA GLU A 32 5.36 1.40 8.22
C GLU A 32 5.50 0.27 7.21
N ILE A 33 6.64 -0.43 7.23
CA ILE A 33 6.82 -1.65 6.47
C ILE A 33 6.57 -2.87 7.36
N ILE A 34 5.93 -3.88 6.79
CA ILE A 34 5.81 -5.20 7.41
C ILE A 34 7.13 -5.90 7.15
N TYR A 35 8.00 -5.94 8.16
CA TYR A 35 9.37 -6.45 8.02
C TYR A 35 9.44 -7.92 7.58
N ASP A 36 8.47 -8.74 7.98
CA ASP A 36 8.41 -10.14 7.60
C ASP A 36 7.99 -10.30 6.14
N HIS A 37 8.93 -10.73 5.30
CA HIS A 37 8.65 -11.11 3.92
C HIS A 37 7.61 -12.22 3.84
N PRO A 38 6.65 -12.12 2.91
CA PRO A 38 5.66 -13.17 2.73
C PRO A 38 6.32 -14.46 2.22
N LYS A 39 6.02 -15.59 2.86
CA LYS A 39 6.52 -16.92 2.48
C LYS A 39 5.50 -17.71 1.68
N THR A 40 4.26 -17.27 1.70
CA THR A 40 3.14 -17.89 0.99
C THR A 40 2.33 -16.83 0.24
N MET A 41 1.58 -17.27 -0.77
CA MET A 41 0.70 -16.36 -1.52
C MET A 41 -0.46 -15.82 -0.67
N GLU A 42 -0.89 -16.56 0.36
CA GLU A 42 -1.91 -16.11 1.31
C GLU A 42 -1.39 -14.98 2.21
N GLU A 43 -0.18 -15.13 2.76
CA GLU A 43 0.50 -14.06 3.51
C GLU A 43 0.73 -12.83 2.62
N LEU A 44 1.21 -13.04 1.40
CA LEU A 44 1.40 -11.97 0.42
C LEU A 44 0.10 -11.20 0.18
N LYS A 45 -0.98 -11.93 -0.09
CA LYS A 45 -2.31 -11.33 -0.33
C LYS A 45 -2.75 -10.51 0.88
N SER A 46 -2.68 -11.10 2.07
CA SER A 46 -3.12 -10.43 3.30
C SER A 46 -2.31 -9.16 3.59
N GLN A 47 -0.99 -9.19 3.39
CA GLN A 47 -0.15 -8.01 3.57
C GLN A 47 -0.42 -6.97 2.48
N ALA A 48 -0.53 -7.36 1.21
CA ALA A 48 -0.83 -6.43 0.13
C ALA A 48 -2.22 -5.76 0.26
N GLU A 49 -3.22 -6.48 0.79
CA GLU A 49 -4.53 -5.94 1.13
C GLU A 49 -4.45 -4.88 2.25
N TYR A 50 -3.55 -5.04 3.23
CA TYR A 50 -3.30 -3.98 4.21
C TYR A 50 -2.82 -2.68 3.56
N TYR A 51 -1.84 -2.75 2.64
CA TYR A 51 -1.38 -1.54 1.92
C TYR A 51 -2.45 -0.99 0.98
N LEU A 52 -3.33 -1.84 0.44
CA LEU A 52 -4.50 -1.38 -0.31
C LEU A 52 -5.42 -0.54 0.56
N GLU A 53 -5.76 -0.99 1.77
CA GLU A 53 -6.63 -0.20 2.65
C GLU A 53 -5.99 1.15 3.00
N LYS A 54 -4.68 1.18 3.25
CA LYS A 54 -3.96 2.44 3.49
C LYS A 54 -3.89 3.35 2.26
N GLU A 55 -3.69 2.79 1.07
CA GLU A 55 -3.77 3.56 -0.18
C GLU A 55 -5.14 4.24 -0.31
N LEU A 56 -6.22 3.51 -0.03
CA LEU A 56 -7.59 3.99 -0.14
C LEU A 56 -7.92 5.01 0.96
N ASP A 57 -7.39 4.86 2.17
CA ASP A 57 -7.48 5.86 3.24
C ASP A 57 -6.99 7.23 2.75
N TYR A 58 -5.76 7.28 2.20
CA TYR A 58 -5.17 8.52 1.70
C TYR A 58 -5.84 9.04 0.42
N ARG A 59 -6.44 8.16 -0.39
CA ARG A 59 -7.28 8.58 -1.52
C ARG A 59 -8.51 9.35 -1.04
N GLU A 60 -9.17 8.92 0.03
CA GLU A 60 -10.32 9.63 0.58
C GLU A 60 -9.90 10.93 1.28
N GLU A 61 -8.77 10.96 1.99
CA GLU A 61 -8.24 12.21 2.56
C GLU A 61 -7.88 13.23 1.46
N PHE A 62 -7.26 12.80 0.36
CA PHE A 62 -7.00 13.65 -0.79
C PHE A 62 -8.28 14.29 -1.37
N LYS A 63 -9.37 13.52 -1.47
CA LYS A 63 -10.68 14.06 -1.92
C LYS A 63 -11.20 15.13 -0.96
N LYS A 64 -11.04 14.95 0.36
CA LYS A 64 -11.44 15.96 1.35
C LYS A 64 -10.61 17.23 1.23
N ASP A 65 -9.31 17.12 1.03
CA ASP A 65 -8.44 18.28 0.77
C ASP A 65 -8.89 19.01 -0.49
N ALA A 66 -9.16 18.28 -1.58
CA ALA A 66 -9.59 18.88 -2.84
C ALA A 66 -10.91 19.65 -2.69
N ILE A 67 -11.87 19.13 -1.93
CA ILE A 67 -13.12 19.84 -1.61
C ILE A 67 -12.82 21.12 -0.82
N LYS A 68 -12.04 20.99 0.25
CA LYS A 68 -11.70 22.10 1.15
C LYS A 68 -10.99 23.25 0.41
N ASP A 69 -10.13 22.90 -0.53
CA ASP A 69 -9.31 23.86 -1.29
C ASP A 69 -10.03 24.39 -2.55
N GLY A 70 -11.31 24.03 -2.77
CA GLY A 70 -12.10 24.49 -3.91
C GLY A 70 -11.72 23.84 -5.25
N MET A 71 -11.09 22.67 -5.20
CA MET A 71 -10.59 21.88 -6.33
C MET A 71 -11.52 20.70 -6.68
N GLU A 72 -12.82 20.79 -6.37
CA GLU A 72 -13.80 19.69 -6.46
C GLU A 72 -13.90 18.99 -7.84
N ASN A 73 -13.42 19.64 -8.92
CA ASN A 73 -13.41 19.08 -10.28
C ASN A 73 -12.00 18.70 -10.78
N GLY A 74 -11.00 18.63 -9.91
CA GLY A 74 -9.63 18.21 -10.20
C GLY A 74 -8.97 19.08 -11.26
N SER A 75 -8.33 20.19 -10.88
CA SER A 75 -7.87 21.12 -11.91
C SER A 75 -6.61 21.91 -11.56
N SER A 76 -5.56 21.22 -11.15
CA SER A 76 -4.24 21.45 -11.76
C SER A 76 -3.34 20.27 -11.48
N TYR A 77 -2.51 19.93 -12.47
CA TYR A 77 -1.42 18.99 -12.31
C TYR A 77 -0.59 19.32 -11.06
N ASP A 78 -0.32 20.61 -10.85
CA ASP A 78 0.46 21.11 -9.72
C ASP A 78 -0.19 20.84 -8.36
N TYR A 79 -1.52 20.93 -8.24
CA TYR A 79 -2.21 20.61 -6.97
C TYR A 79 -2.05 19.14 -6.60
N VAL A 80 -2.25 18.23 -7.55
CA VAL A 80 -2.15 16.79 -7.34
C VAL A 80 -0.78 16.43 -6.78
N TYR A 81 0.29 16.93 -7.40
CA TYR A 81 1.64 16.58 -6.97
C TYR A 81 2.15 17.36 -5.75
N ASN A 82 1.54 18.49 -5.38
CA ASN A 82 1.88 19.18 -4.14
C ASN A 82 1.02 18.77 -2.94
N ASN A 83 -0.06 18.01 -3.14
CA ASN A 83 -0.91 17.55 -2.06
C ASN A 83 -0.24 16.41 -1.26
N ASP A 84 -0.21 16.56 0.06
CA ASP A 84 0.43 15.64 0.98
C ASP A 84 -0.19 14.23 0.97
N ASN A 85 -1.51 14.14 1.01
CA ASN A 85 -2.24 12.87 1.01
C ASN A 85 -2.12 12.14 -0.33
N TRP A 86 -2.05 12.86 -1.45
CA TRP A 86 -1.74 12.25 -2.75
C TRP A 86 -0.34 11.64 -2.79
N GLN A 87 0.66 12.35 -2.24
CA GLN A 87 2.02 11.86 -2.18
C GLN A 87 2.13 10.63 -1.26
N LYS A 88 1.49 10.65 -0.08
CA LYS A 88 1.41 9.49 0.83
C LYS A 88 0.74 8.29 0.16
N ARG A 89 -0.40 8.51 -0.50
CA ARG A 89 -1.09 7.48 -1.31
C ARG A 89 -0.12 6.83 -2.30
N THR A 90 0.69 7.64 -2.99
CA THR A 90 1.64 7.17 -4.00
C THR A 90 2.69 6.20 -3.43
N ILE A 91 3.15 6.40 -2.19
CA ILE A 91 4.05 5.46 -1.49
C ILE A 91 3.36 4.11 -1.24
N PHE A 92 2.11 4.15 -0.77
CA PHE A 92 1.32 2.93 -0.55
C PHE A 92 1.00 2.20 -1.85
N THR A 93 0.70 2.94 -2.94
CA THR A 93 0.53 2.37 -4.28
C THR A 93 1.81 1.69 -4.74
N PHE A 94 2.98 2.34 -4.60
CA PHE A 94 4.25 1.75 -5.01
C PHE A 94 4.51 0.44 -4.26
N THR A 95 4.35 0.47 -2.94
CA THR A 95 4.56 -0.69 -2.08
C THR A 95 3.61 -1.83 -2.47
N ARG A 96 2.30 -1.56 -2.53
CA ARG A 96 1.30 -2.58 -2.88
C ARG A 96 1.47 -3.12 -4.30
N ALA A 97 1.62 -2.25 -5.30
CA ALA A 97 1.57 -2.67 -6.69
C ALA A 97 2.88 -3.26 -7.18
N TRP A 98 4.01 -2.70 -6.75
CA TRP A 98 5.32 -3.01 -7.31
C TRP A 98 6.16 -3.86 -6.37
N CYS A 99 6.30 -3.48 -5.09
CA CYS A 99 7.04 -4.30 -4.12
C CYS A 99 6.37 -5.68 -3.97
N TYR A 100 5.07 -5.72 -3.67
CA TYR A 100 4.34 -6.99 -3.58
C TYR A 100 4.16 -7.70 -4.93
N GLY A 101 4.20 -6.97 -6.05
CA GLY A 101 4.27 -7.59 -7.39
C GLY A 101 5.58 -8.33 -7.64
N TYR A 102 6.69 -7.84 -7.07
CA TYR A 102 7.99 -8.50 -7.10
C TYR A 102 8.11 -9.62 -6.05
N GLU A 103 7.58 -9.43 -4.84
CA GLU A 103 7.45 -10.55 -3.87
C GLU A 103 6.63 -11.70 -4.46
N MET A 104 5.58 -11.39 -5.21
CA MET A 104 4.75 -12.37 -5.91
C MET A 104 5.56 -13.12 -6.97
N TYR A 105 6.42 -12.43 -7.73
CA TYR A 105 7.34 -13.05 -8.67
C TYR A 105 8.32 -14.02 -8.00
N LYS A 106 8.85 -13.65 -6.82
CA LYS A 106 9.76 -14.51 -6.04
C LYS A 106 9.05 -15.79 -5.55
N LEU A 107 7.76 -15.70 -5.20
CA LEU A 107 6.98 -16.84 -4.72
C LEU A 107 6.45 -17.73 -5.86
N ASP A 108 5.93 -17.14 -6.93
CA ASP A 108 5.41 -17.85 -8.10
C ASP A 108 5.50 -16.96 -9.36
N ASN A 109 6.52 -17.23 -10.18
CA ASN A 109 6.77 -16.47 -11.41
C ASN A 109 5.82 -16.84 -12.58
N ASN A 110 4.97 -17.85 -12.45
CA ASN A 110 3.98 -18.21 -13.47
C ASN A 110 2.64 -17.53 -13.24
N LEU A 111 2.33 -17.15 -12.00
CA LEU A 111 1.15 -16.37 -11.68
C LEU A 111 1.30 -14.98 -12.33
N GLN A 112 0.27 -14.50 -13.03
CA GLN A 112 0.33 -13.19 -13.72
C GLN A 112 -0.30 -12.07 -12.91
N TYR A 113 -1.38 -12.38 -12.19
CA TYR A 113 -2.17 -11.41 -11.44
C TYR A 113 -2.69 -12.04 -10.16
N LEU A 114 -2.81 -11.22 -9.12
CA LEU A 114 -3.48 -11.56 -7.88
C LEU A 114 -4.51 -10.48 -7.55
N THR A 115 -5.76 -10.89 -7.29
CA THR A 115 -6.83 -9.98 -6.86
C THR A 115 -6.75 -9.74 -5.37
N LEU A 116 -6.74 -8.47 -4.99
CA LEU A 116 -6.80 -7.93 -3.64
C LEU A 116 -8.17 -7.30 -3.40
N GLU A 117 -8.69 -7.43 -2.18
CA GLU A 117 -9.98 -6.87 -1.79
C GLU A 117 -9.82 -5.95 -0.58
N SER A 118 -10.42 -4.76 -0.63
CA SER A 118 -10.61 -3.92 0.55
C SER A 118 -12.02 -4.14 1.09
N LYS A 119 -12.13 -4.69 2.30
CA LYS A 119 -13.42 -4.87 2.97
C LYS A 119 -13.98 -3.53 3.44
N LYS A 120 -13.11 -2.62 3.90
CA LYS A 120 -13.52 -1.29 4.36
C LYS A 120 -14.20 -0.47 3.25
N TYR A 121 -13.68 -0.55 2.03
CA TYR A 121 -14.16 0.24 0.89
C TYR A 121 -15.03 -0.54 -0.09
N ASN A 122 -15.14 -1.87 0.07
CA ASN A 122 -15.83 -2.76 -0.86
C ASN A 122 -15.34 -2.60 -2.31
N GLU A 123 -14.01 -2.54 -2.47
CA GLU A 123 -13.33 -2.39 -3.76
C GLU A 123 -12.34 -3.54 -3.99
N ALA A 124 -12.14 -3.90 -5.25
CA ALA A 124 -11.18 -4.92 -5.67
C ALA A 124 -10.14 -4.32 -6.62
N TYR A 125 -8.88 -4.67 -6.42
CA TYR A 125 -7.74 -4.27 -7.24
C TYR A 125 -6.94 -5.52 -7.62
N SER A 126 -6.15 -5.42 -8.68
CA SER A 126 -5.16 -6.45 -8.99
C SER A 126 -3.74 -5.92 -8.74
N ILE A 127 -2.88 -6.80 -8.28
CA ILE A 127 -1.43 -6.66 -8.45
C ILE A 127 -1.01 -7.54 -9.62
N ARG A 128 -0.04 -7.05 -10.39
CA ARG A 128 0.57 -7.80 -11.49
C ARG A 128 1.91 -8.31 -11.00
N THR A 129 2.29 -9.50 -11.44
CA THR A 129 3.64 -10.02 -11.22
C THR A 129 4.66 -9.18 -11.98
N VAL A 130 5.76 -8.84 -11.31
CA VAL A 130 6.82 -8.00 -11.86
C VAL A 130 8.16 -8.69 -11.64
N ASP A 131 8.92 -8.92 -12.71
CA ASP A 131 10.29 -9.43 -12.60
C ASP A 131 11.26 -8.36 -12.05
N GLU A 132 12.50 -8.78 -11.75
CA GLU A 132 13.49 -7.89 -11.15
C GLU A 132 13.83 -6.67 -12.01
N GLU A 133 13.97 -6.85 -13.34
CA GLU A 133 14.31 -5.77 -14.26
C GLU A 133 13.18 -4.74 -14.33
N SER A 134 11.94 -5.21 -14.48
CA SER A 134 10.75 -4.36 -14.49
C SER A 134 10.57 -3.65 -13.15
N PHE A 135 10.78 -4.35 -12.02
CA PHE A 135 10.64 -3.77 -10.68
C PHE A 135 11.66 -2.65 -10.45
N LYS A 136 12.91 -2.87 -10.82
CA LYS A 136 13.95 -1.84 -10.81
C LYS A 136 13.58 -0.67 -11.72
N GLY A 137 13.06 -0.94 -12.92
CA GLY A 137 12.57 0.08 -13.84
C GLY A 137 11.50 0.98 -13.22
N TYR A 138 10.49 0.41 -12.56
CA TYR A 138 9.47 1.19 -11.86
C TYR A 138 10.05 2.03 -10.72
N TYR A 139 10.94 1.48 -9.90
CA TYR A 139 11.61 2.26 -8.85
C TYR A 139 12.39 3.45 -9.42
N GLU A 140 13.17 3.23 -10.47
CA GLU A 140 13.91 4.29 -11.15
C GLU A 140 12.98 5.35 -11.77
N SER A 141 11.84 4.96 -12.35
CA SER A 141 10.85 5.91 -12.88
C SER A 141 10.20 6.75 -11.77
N TYR A 142 10.00 6.21 -10.57
CA TYR A 142 9.53 6.98 -9.42
C TYR A 142 10.60 7.97 -8.89
N GLN A 143 11.89 7.65 -9.07
CA GLN A 143 12.99 8.56 -8.72
C GLN A 143 13.28 9.61 -9.81
N LYS A 144 13.12 9.25 -11.07
CA LYS A 144 13.39 10.11 -12.23
C LYS A 144 12.18 11.02 -12.46
N GLU A 145 12.42 12.34 -12.40
CA GLU A 145 11.43 13.42 -12.59
C GLU A 145 10.71 13.42 -13.97
N ASN A 146 10.99 12.46 -14.87
CA ASN A 146 10.64 12.53 -16.28
C ASN A 146 9.24 11.99 -16.64
N GLU A 147 8.62 11.17 -15.80
CA GLU A 147 7.23 10.72 -16.01
C GLU A 147 6.26 11.18 -14.91
N PHE A 148 6.80 11.66 -13.78
CA PHE A 148 6.05 12.23 -12.65
C PHE A 148 6.76 13.53 -12.19
N PRO A 149 6.40 14.70 -12.74
CA PRO A 149 7.17 15.95 -12.68
C PRO A 149 7.43 16.56 -11.30
N TYR A 150 6.86 16.05 -10.21
CA TYR A 150 7.19 16.54 -8.87
C TYR A 150 7.13 15.41 -7.85
N PRO A 151 8.16 14.56 -7.81
CA PRO A 151 8.38 13.66 -6.70
C PRO A 151 8.75 14.50 -5.48
N ASN A 152 7.95 14.44 -4.41
CA ASN A 152 8.31 15.13 -3.18
C ASN A 152 9.50 14.40 -2.54
N LYS A 153 10.70 14.98 -2.67
CA LYS A 153 11.95 14.44 -2.08
C LYS A 153 11.82 14.17 -0.58
N LYS A 154 10.87 14.82 0.12
CA LYS A 154 10.52 14.53 1.52
C LYS A 154 10.20 13.05 1.75
N TYR A 155 9.68 12.33 0.74
CA TYR A 155 9.20 10.95 0.86
C TYR A 155 10.04 9.91 0.11
N PHE A 156 11.19 10.32 -0.43
CA PHE A 156 12.12 9.42 -1.12
C PHE A 156 12.69 8.33 -0.21
N ASN A 157 12.94 8.66 1.06
CA ASN A 157 13.35 7.69 2.06
C ASN A 157 12.33 6.54 2.22
N TYR A 158 11.03 6.81 2.11
CA TYR A 158 10.00 5.78 2.22
C TYR A 158 9.91 4.91 0.95
N LEU A 159 10.08 5.50 -0.24
CA LEU A 159 10.24 4.73 -1.49
C LEU A 159 11.46 3.82 -1.43
N GLU A 160 12.60 4.37 -1.01
CA GLU A 160 13.85 3.62 -0.85
C GLU A 160 13.70 2.52 0.19
N MET A 161 13.07 2.80 1.33
CA MET A 161 12.78 1.79 2.35
C MET A 161 11.92 0.65 1.81
N ALA A 162 10.84 0.95 1.07
CA ALA A 162 9.98 -0.09 0.48
C ALA A 162 10.69 -0.89 -0.62
N TYR A 163 11.52 -0.23 -1.42
CA TYR A 163 12.32 -0.87 -2.45
C TYR A 163 13.38 -1.81 -1.84
N ASN A 164 14.18 -1.29 -0.91
CA ASN A 164 15.25 -2.01 -0.23
C ASN A 164 14.72 -3.21 0.56
N TRP A 165 13.55 -3.08 1.18
CA TRP A 165 12.84 -4.22 1.75
C TRP A 165 12.66 -5.32 0.71
N SER A 166 12.02 -5.04 -0.42
CA SER A 166 11.75 -6.07 -1.44
C SER A 166 13.00 -6.74 -2.04
N ILE A 167 14.11 -6.01 -2.14
CA ILE A 167 15.39 -6.55 -2.63
C ILE A 167 16.34 -7.03 -1.51
N GLU A 168 15.86 -7.04 -0.26
CA GLU A 168 16.58 -7.49 0.93
C GLU A 168 17.94 -6.77 1.15
N LYS A 169 17.94 -5.43 1.09
CA LYS A 169 19.12 -4.57 1.28
C LYS A 169 19.00 -3.58 2.44
#